data_AF-A0A1X4XZ27-F1
#
_entry.id   AF-A0A1X4XZ27-F1
#
_cell.length_a   1.000
_cell.length_b   1.000
_cell.length_c   1.000
_cell.angle_alpha   90.00
_cell.angle_beta   90.00
_cell.angle_gamma   90.00
#
_symmetry.space_group_name_H-M   'P 1'
#
loop_
_entity.id
_entity.type
_entity.pdbx_description
1 polymer ?
#
loop_
_entity_poly.entity_id
_entity_poly.type
_entity_poly.pdbx_seq_one_letter_code
_entity_poly.pdbx_strand_id
1 'polypeptide(L)'
;MVSVNNKAFTIIEAIIALFILLIVVLGLLYSLNLSINVNMQNTLRNHALRIAQSQTDEILNNAFNNIPVKTTYTKTIDTQVNNFVQHYTVNVVPTIEPQQEVILYTITVSWIYKGQTYYHAQNTAVHL
;
A
#
# COMPACT_ATOMS: atom_id res chain seq x y z
N MET A 1 16.33 -17.98 -62.59
CA MET A 1 15.08 -17.82 -61.82
C MET A 1 15.25 -18.59 -60.53
N VAL A 2 15.28 -17.91 -59.38
CA VAL A 2 15.45 -18.52 -58.05
C VAL A 2 14.12 -19.14 -57.63
N SER A 3 14.08 -20.44 -57.35
CA SER A 3 12.87 -21.09 -56.83
C SER A 3 12.69 -20.68 -55.37
N VAL A 4 11.63 -19.93 -55.08
CA VAL A 4 11.24 -19.62 -53.71
C VAL A 4 10.68 -20.91 -53.09
N ASN A 5 11.47 -21.53 -52.21
CA ASN A 5 11.14 -22.79 -51.57
C ASN A 5 10.14 -22.53 -50.43
N ASN A 6 8.87 -22.28 -50.77
CA ASN A 6 7.79 -22.06 -49.81
C ASN A 6 7.35 -23.39 -49.19
N LYS A 7 8.13 -23.90 -48.22
CA LYS A 7 7.65 -24.98 -47.36
C LYS A 7 6.48 -24.44 -46.53
N ALA A 8 5.28 -24.97 -46.80
CA ALA A 8 4.09 -24.66 -46.01
C ALA A 8 4.24 -25.21 -44.59
N PHE A 9 3.76 -24.44 -43.61
CA PHE A 9 3.73 -24.81 -42.20
C PHE A 9 2.83 -26.03 -41.99
N THR A 10 3.33 -27.06 -41.33
CA THR A 10 2.56 -28.28 -41.11
C THR A 10 1.58 -28.12 -39.94
N ILE A 11 0.48 -28.88 -39.98
CA ILE A 11 -0.55 -28.85 -38.91
C ILE A 11 0.06 -29.27 -37.56
N ILE A 12 1.01 -30.22 -37.57
CA ILE A 12 1.65 -30.67 -36.33
C ILE A 12 2.55 -29.58 -35.73
N GLU A 13 3.29 -28.84 -36.55
CA GLU A 13 4.06 -27.67 -36.09
C GLU A 13 3.13 -26.57 -35.54
N ALA A 14 1.95 -26.39 -36.14
CA ALA A 14 0.93 -25.46 -35.65
C ALA A 14 0.41 -25.82 -34.26
N ILE A 15 0.10 -27.11 -34.05
CA ILE A 15 -0.40 -27.60 -32.77
C ILE A 15 0.69 -27.47 -31.69
N ILE A 16 1.94 -27.79 -32.02
CA ILE A 16 3.06 -27.65 -31.08
C ILE A 16 3.28 -26.16 -30.74
N ALA A 17 3.25 -25.26 -31.73
CA ALA A 17 3.38 -23.83 -31.49
C ALA A 17 2.25 -23.27 -30.59
N LEU A 18 1.00 -23.68 -30.83
CA LEU A 18 -0.14 -23.32 -30.00
C LEU A 18 -0.03 -23.89 -28.58
N PHE A 19 0.50 -25.10 -28.43
CA PHE A 19 0.73 -25.72 -27.13
C PHE A 19 1.78 -24.95 -26.32
N ILE A 20 2.89 -24.56 -26.94
CA ILE A 20 3.92 -23.73 -26.31
C ILE A 20 3.32 -22.37 -25.94
N LEU A 21 2.56 -21.75 -26.84
CA LEU A 21 1.88 -20.48 -26.58
C LEU A 21 0.95 -20.59 -25.35
N LEU A 22 0.20 -21.68 -25.24
CA LEU A 22 -0.70 -21.91 -24.11
C LEU A 22 0.06 -21.94 -22.78
N ILE A 23 1.19 -22.65 -22.72
CA ILE A 23 2.04 -22.69 -21.51
C ILE A 23 2.56 -21.29 -21.17
N VAL A 24 2.99 -20.51 -22.17
CA VAL A 24 3.48 -19.14 -21.97
C VAL A 24 2.35 -18.24 -21.43
N VAL A 25 1.16 -18.30 -22.01
CA VAL A 25 0.01 -17.47 -21.57
C VAL A 25 -0.39 -17.81 -20.13
N LEU A 26 -0.36 -19.09 -19.73
CA LEU A 26 -0.63 -19.48 -18.35
C LEU A 26 0.40 -18.89 -17.38
N GLY A 27 1.68 -18.90 -17.74
CA GLY A 27 2.74 -18.25 -16.96
C GLY A 27 2.52 -16.74 -16.84
N LEU A 28 2.12 -16.07 -17.92
CA LEU A 28 1.84 -14.64 -17.93
C LEU A 28 0.64 -14.27 -17.06
N LEU A 29 -0.45 -15.05 -17.12
CA LEU A 29 -1.64 -14.81 -16.28
C LEU A 29 -1.31 -14.88 -14.78
N TYR A 30 -0.48 -15.84 -14.39
CA TYR A 30 -0.01 -15.92 -13.00
C TYR A 30 0.81 -14.68 -12.62
N SER A 31 1.76 -14.28 -13.47
CA SER A 31 2.58 -13.09 -13.25
C SER A 31 1.75 -11.80 -13.14
N LEU A 32 0.73 -11.65 -13.99
CA LEU A 32 -0.20 -10.53 -13.95
C LEU A 32 -0.96 -10.47 -12.61
N ASN A 33 -1.47 -11.61 -12.13
CA ASN A 33 -2.17 -11.65 -10.85
C ASN A 33 -1.24 -11.26 -9.68
N LEU A 34 0.00 -11.75 -9.69
CA LEU A 34 1.00 -11.36 -8.70
C LEU A 34 1.28 -9.86 -8.73
N SER A 35 1.47 -9.29 -9.93
CA SER A 35 1.71 -7.86 -10.12
C SER A 35 0.57 -6.99 -9.58
N ILE A 36 -0.68 -7.38 -9.87
CA ILE A 36 -1.88 -6.69 -9.35
C ILE A 36 -1.90 -6.72 -7.81
N ASN A 37 -1.58 -7.87 -7.20
CA ASN A 37 -1.55 -8.00 -5.74
C ASN A 37 -0.50 -7.09 -5.09
N VAL A 38 0.72 -7.08 -5.63
CA VAL A 38 1.80 -6.23 -5.11
C VAL A 38 1.46 -4.75 -5.30
N ASN A 39 0.93 -4.38 -6.46
CA ASN A 39 0.51 -3.01 -6.72
C ASN A 39 -0.59 -2.56 -5.74
N MET A 40 -1.60 -3.40 -5.50
CA MET A 40 -2.67 -3.09 -4.53
C MET A 40 -2.11 -2.91 -3.11
N GLN A 41 -1.24 -3.82 -2.65
CA GLN A 41 -0.60 -3.69 -1.33
C GLN A 41 0.21 -2.40 -1.20
N ASN A 42 1.00 -2.05 -2.23
CA ASN A 42 1.76 -0.81 -2.26
C ASN A 42 0.86 0.42 -2.25
N THR A 43 -0.21 0.40 -3.04
CA THR A 43 -1.21 1.48 -3.07
C THR A 43 -1.81 1.70 -1.68
N LEU A 44 -2.27 0.63 -1.03
CA LEU A 44 -2.84 0.70 0.32
C LEU A 44 -1.85 1.22 1.36
N ARG A 45 -0.57 0.79 1.26
CA ARG A 45 0.51 1.29 2.12
C ARG A 45 0.79 2.77 1.88
N ASN A 46 0.80 3.23 0.63
CA ASN A 46 1.02 4.64 0.31
C ASN A 46 -0.10 5.53 0.86
N HIS A 47 -1.34 5.05 0.84
CA HIS A 47 -2.45 5.74 1.50
C HIS A 47 -2.26 5.77 3.03
N ALA A 48 -1.86 4.66 3.65
CA ALA A 48 -1.56 4.63 5.08
C ALA A 48 -0.45 5.61 5.47
N LEU A 49 0.62 5.70 4.66
CA LEU A 49 1.72 6.65 4.83
C LEU A 49 1.22 8.10 4.73
N ARG A 50 0.40 8.41 3.72
CA ARG A 50 -0.18 9.75 3.56
C ARG A 50 -1.09 10.14 4.72
N ILE A 51 -1.86 9.18 5.24
CA ILE A 51 -2.69 9.38 6.43
C ILE A 51 -1.80 9.65 7.65
N ALA A 52 -0.76 8.84 7.89
CA ALA A 52 0.17 9.02 9.00
C ALA A 52 0.86 10.40 8.94
N GLN A 53 1.29 10.82 7.75
CA GLN A 53 1.90 12.13 7.54
C GLN A 53 0.89 13.25 7.82
N SER A 54 -0.32 13.17 7.29
CA SER A 54 -1.37 14.17 7.57
C SER A 54 -1.69 14.30 9.06
N GLN A 55 -1.68 13.18 9.80
CA GLN A 55 -1.88 13.19 11.26
C GLN A 55 -0.67 13.76 11.99
N THR A 56 0.55 13.52 11.50
CA THR A 56 1.77 14.16 12.00
C THR A 56 1.69 15.68 11.83
N ASP A 57 1.29 16.15 10.65
CA ASP A 57 1.15 17.58 10.35
C ASP A 57 0.07 18.24 11.23
N GLU A 58 -1.05 17.54 11.47
CA GLU A 58 -2.11 17.98 12.38
C GLU A 58 -1.59 18.13 13.82
N ILE A 59 -0.83 17.15 14.32
CA ILE A 59 -0.22 17.18 15.66
C ILE A 59 0.79 18.34 15.77
N LEU A 60 1.63 18.53 14.76
CA LEU A 60 2.60 19.62 14.72
C LEU A 60 1.93 21.00 14.71
N ASN A 61 0.87 21.17 13.92
CA ASN A 61 0.11 22.41 13.87
C ASN A 61 -0.60 22.68 15.21
N ASN A 62 -1.20 21.66 15.82
CA ASN A 62 -1.85 21.78 17.12
C ASN A 62 -0.85 22.22 18.21
N ALA A 63 0.35 21.66 18.21
CA ALA A 63 1.40 22.06 19.14
C ALA A 63 1.92 23.47 18.88
N PHE A 64 2.09 23.89 17.62
CA PHE A 64 2.45 25.28 17.28
C PHE A 64 1.42 26.29 17.81
N ASN A 65 0.15 25.92 17.80
CA ASN A 65 -0.94 26.73 18.36
C ASN A 65 -1.06 26.58 19.90
N ASN A 66 -0.10 25.94 20.56
CA ASN A 66 -0.04 25.66 21.99
C ASN A 66 -1.22 24.81 22.53
N ILE A 67 -1.76 23.92 21.69
CA ILE A 67 -2.84 22.98 22.02
C ILE A 67 -2.32 21.54 21.78
N PRO A 68 -1.29 21.08 22.51
CA PRO A 68 -0.74 19.74 22.31
C PRO A 68 -1.75 18.65 22.71
N VAL A 69 -1.77 17.54 21.98
CA VAL A 69 -2.62 16.40 22.30
C VAL A 69 -1.98 15.58 23.42
N LYS A 70 -2.62 15.53 24.59
CA LYS A 70 -2.06 14.88 25.79
C LYS A 70 -2.62 13.49 26.08
N THR A 71 -3.64 13.06 25.34
CA THR A 71 -4.34 11.80 25.56
C THR A 71 -4.35 10.95 24.29
N THR A 72 -4.32 9.64 24.47
CA THR A 72 -4.51 8.70 23.36
C THR A 72 -5.88 8.88 22.73
N TYR A 73 -5.93 8.84 21.40
CA TYR A 73 -7.17 8.82 20.65
C TYR A 73 -7.09 7.91 19.44
N THR A 74 -8.26 7.45 19.00
CA THR A 74 -8.41 6.63 17.80
C THR A 74 -9.37 7.29 16.84
N LYS A 75 -9.04 7.27 15.55
CA LYS A 75 -9.83 7.86 14.47
C LYS A 75 -9.91 6.88 13.31
N THR A 76 -11.10 6.75 12.72
CA THR A 76 -11.28 6.01 11.47
C THR A 76 -11.28 6.99 10.30
N ILE A 77 -10.54 6.65 9.26
CA ILE A 77 -10.43 7.44 8.03
C ILE A 77 -10.78 6.55 6.85
N ASP A 78 -11.78 6.98 6.09
CA ASP A 78 -12.23 6.29 4.90
C ASP A 78 -11.58 6.93 3.68
N THR A 79 -10.96 6.11 2.84
CA THR A 79 -10.31 6.58 1.61
C THR A 79 -10.76 5.74 0.43
N GLN A 80 -11.13 6.42 -0.66
CA GLN A 80 -11.39 5.76 -1.93
C GLN A 80 -10.09 5.23 -2.52
N VAL A 81 -10.03 3.93 -2.74
CA VAL A 81 -8.89 3.24 -3.39
C VAL A 81 -9.45 2.53 -4.61
N ASN A 82 -9.19 3.09 -5.79
CA ASN A 82 -9.79 2.66 -7.06
C ASN A 82 -11.34 2.65 -6.98
N ASN A 83 -11.95 1.46 -7.01
CA ASN A 83 -13.41 1.28 -7.05
C ASN A 83 -14.00 0.81 -5.71
N PHE A 84 -13.27 0.92 -4.60
CA PHE A 84 -13.79 0.56 -3.28
C PHE A 84 -13.31 1.52 -2.20
N VAL A 85 -14.06 1.56 -1.09
CA VAL A 85 -13.71 2.31 0.11
C VAL A 85 -12.84 1.43 1.00
N GLN A 86 -11.63 1.91 1.30
CA GLN A 86 -10.77 1.32 2.31
C GLN A 86 -10.91 2.08 3.62
N HIS A 87 -11.14 1.35 4.71
CA HIS A 87 -11.16 1.87 6.06
C HIS A 87 -9.76 1.74 6.69
N TYR A 88 -9.27 2.85 7.24
CA TYR A 88 -8.03 2.92 8.01
C TYR A 88 -8.34 3.31 9.44
N THR A 89 -7.68 2.68 10.41
CA THR A 89 -7.76 3.05 11.82
C THR A 89 -6.44 3.67 12.24
N VAL A 90 -6.50 4.93 12.69
CA VAL A 90 -5.35 5.67 13.23
C VAL A 90 -5.45 5.66 14.74
N ASN A 91 -4.39 5.21 15.41
CA ASN A 91 -4.21 5.30 16.85
C ASN A 91 -3.02 6.20 17.15
N VAL A 92 -3.24 7.27 17.92
CA VAL A 92 -2.19 8.21 18.31
C VAL A 92 -1.96 8.10 19.81
N VAL A 93 -0.74 7.82 20.21
CA VAL A 93 -0.34 7.65 21.62
C VAL A 93 0.72 8.69 21.97
N PRO A 94 0.39 9.72 22.76
CA PRO A 94 1.39 10.63 23.32
C PRO A 94 2.09 9.97 24.52
N THR A 95 3.41 10.06 24.54
CA THR A 95 4.28 9.70 25.66
C THR A 95 4.91 10.99 26.17
N ILE A 96 4.53 11.40 27.37
CA ILE A 96 5.00 12.62 28.01
C ILE A 96 6.24 12.25 28.82
N GLU A 97 7.38 12.85 28.49
CA GLU A 97 8.59 12.64 29.27
C GLU A 97 8.64 13.65 30.44
N PRO A 98 8.60 13.21 31.71
CA PRO A 98 8.39 14.09 32.86
C PRO A 98 9.53 15.09 33.16
N GLN A 99 10.64 15.05 32.41
CA GLN A 99 11.79 15.94 32.58
C GLN A 99 12.12 16.78 31.33
N GLN A 100 11.35 16.64 30.24
CA GLN A 100 11.56 17.38 29.02
C GLN A 100 10.26 18.08 28.61
N GLU A 101 10.35 19.32 28.14
CA GLU A 101 9.25 20.01 27.45
C GLU A 101 9.00 19.36 26.07
N VAL A 102 9.03 18.03 25.97
CA VAL A 102 8.91 17.27 24.72
C VAL A 102 7.86 16.18 24.89
N ILE A 103 6.93 16.11 23.95
CA ILE A 103 5.95 15.03 23.84
C ILE A 103 6.30 14.17 22.63
N LEU A 104 6.48 12.88 22.85
CA LEU A 104 6.69 11.88 21.80
C LEU A 104 5.34 11.31 21.39
N TYR A 105 4.99 11.39 20.11
CA TYR A 105 3.77 10.80 19.57
C TYR A 105 4.10 9.56 18.75
N THR A 106 3.48 8.44 19.09
CA THR A 106 3.45 7.24 18.25
C THR A 106 2.11 7.18 17.51
N ILE A 107 2.17 7.34 16.19
CA ILE A 107 1.03 7.30 15.28
C ILE A 107 1.04 5.93 14.60
N THR A 108 0.02 5.12 14.85
CA THR A 108 -0.13 3.80 14.25
C THR A 108 -1.36 3.80 13.35
N VAL A 109 -1.16 3.59 12.06
CA VAL A 109 -2.23 3.41 11.07
C VAL A 109 -2.36 1.93 10.75
N SER A 110 -3.56 1.37 10.92
CA SER A 110 -3.88 -0.01 10.60
C SER A 110 -4.96 -0.13 9.53
N TRP A 111 -4.87 -1.17 8.70
CA TRP A 111 -5.86 -1.48 7.66
C TRP A 111 -5.94 -2.97 7.40
N ILE A 112 -7.07 -3.44 6.87
CA ILE A 112 -7.28 -4.85 6.53
C ILE A 112 -7.16 -5.02 5.02
N TYR A 113 -6.38 -6.00 4.59
CA TYR A 113 -6.32 -6.45 3.19
C TYR A 113 -6.30 -7.98 3.14
N LYS A 114 -7.24 -8.57 2.37
CA LYS A 114 -7.41 -10.03 2.23
C LYS A 114 -7.48 -10.79 3.58
N GLY A 115 -8.20 -10.22 4.55
CA GLY A 115 -8.40 -10.83 5.87
C GLY A 115 -7.19 -10.74 6.81
N GLN A 116 -6.11 -10.07 6.39
CA GLN A 116 -4.93 -9.80 7.22
C GLN A 116 -4.90 -8.33 7.61
N THR A 117 -4.56 -8.04 8.86
CA THR A 117 -4.37 -6.67 9.34
C THR A 117 -2.92 -6.25 9.16
N TYR A 118 -2.73 -5.13 8.48
CA TYR A 118 -1.45 -4.48 8.26
C TYR A 118 -1.36 -3.23 9.12
N TYR A 119 -0.12 -2.84 9.44
CA TYR A 119 0.17 -1.71 10.31
C TYR A 119 1.32 -0.89 9.73
N HIS A 120 1.24 0.41 9.96
CA HIS A 120 2.33 1.34 9.74
C HIS A 120 2.43 2.25 10.97
N ALA A 121 3.61 2.31 11.57
CA ALA A 121 3.88 3.16 12.73
C ALA A 121 4.88 4.25 12.35
N GLN A 122 4.61 5.47 12.80
CA GLN A 122 5.46 6.64 12.67
C GLN A 122 5.59 7.29 14.04
N ASN A 123 6.81 7.69 14.39
CA ASN A 123 7.09 8.42 15.61
C ASN A 123 7.42 9.88 15.26
N THR A 124 6.89 10.81 16.03
CA THR A 124 7.23 12.23 15.93
C THR A 124 7.43 12.81 17.33
N ALA A 125 8.26 13.84 17.46
CA ALA A 125 8.55 14.50 18.71
C ALA A 125 8.16 15.97 18.58
N VAL A 126 7.52 16.54 19.60
CA VAL A 126 7.16 17.95 19.60
C VAL A 126 7.60 18.60 20.90
N HIS A 127 8.34 19.71 20.76
CA HIS A 127 8.70 20.56 21.89
C HIS A 127 7.53 21.49 22.23
N LEU A 128 7.26 21.66 23.52
CA LEU A 128 6.22 22.51 24.09
C LEU A 128 6.69 23.96 24.24
#